data_AF-A0A947F4S6-F1
#
_entry.id   AF-A0A947F4S6-F1
#
_cell.length_a   1.000
_cell.length_b   1.000
_cell.length_c   1.000
_cell.angle_alpha   90.00
_cell.angle_beta   90.00
_cell.angle_gamma   90.00
#
_symmetry.space_group_name_H-M   'P 1'
#
loop_
_entity.id
_entity.type
_entity.pdbx_description
1 polymer ?
#
loop_
_entity_poly.entity_id
_entity_poly.type
_entity_poly.pdbx_seq_one_letter_code
_entity_poly.pdbx_strand_id
1 'polypeptide(L)'
;MTTNAPSNLVDSSSQIFNERFKKLVNEIHAASTPNAIMVGLRNKILNIYSVEMATIFLIDAKKNKLVSWVLLPGDSLRKIRMDINRSSITGFVAETKQTLNISNAYDKDELNTIDPSLLFDPSWDEKSGNRSRQILATPVVHKSNLMGVIQLINKRGNDNFTLTDETRLKELSDTLAIALFNHYKSGKKIPMRYEELVNREIISSQEMERAMVIATQQEKEVETVLMENFLVAKPDLGDALAFVYKTKFIDLKKEQGSALSLIEEADIDILRRNLVVPFEKKASNLVIVAKNPANQNGILEVKRHFKAAKINVLLAFGDDIRELLDSVAPPEDQAPMDDIEAAEEVPEEERYEPDIYAKPEEQLIEVEVDTTPAVQLVNKIIEDAYYAGASDIHIEPYGVKQDAEVRYRIDGTCANILNISKINVRSAIARIKVLADLDISERRKPQDGKIKFTTTRADNIELRVASLPTADGNEDIVLRILADSKPLPLNKITPDRVLKRLIP
;
A
#
# COMPACT_ATOMS: atom_id res chain seq x y z
N MET A 1 25.41 -0.64 -51.85
CA MET A 1 24.23 -0.97 -51.04
C MET A 1 24.72 -1.64 -49.77
N THR A 2 24.94 -0.85 -48.72
CA THR A 2 25.30 -1.33 -47.37
C THR A 2 24.07 -1.13 -46.50
N THR A 3 23.36 -2.21 -46.20
CA THR A 3 22.19 -2.21 -45.33
C THR A 3 22.65 -2.34 -43.87
N ASN A 4 22.51 -1.26 -43.10
CA ASN A 4 22.55 -1.27 -41.65
C ASN A 4 21.33 -2.05 -41.13
N ALA A 5 21.55 -3.04 -40.26
CA ALA A 5 20.50 -3.65 -39.44
C ALA A 5 20.30 -2.80 -38.17
N PRO A 6 19.05 -2.46 -37.76
CA PRO A 6 18.82 -1.61 -36.60
C PRO A 6 18.69 -2.40 -35.28
N SER A 7 19.47 -1.96 -34.29
CA SER A 7 19.15 -1.67 -32.87
C SER A 7 17.93 -2.25 -32.12
N ASN A 8 17.44 -3.47 -32.38
CA ASN A 8 16.25 -4.01 -31.67
C ASN A 8 16.51 -4.70 -30.31
N LEU A 9 17.77 -4.84 -29.85
CA LEU A 9 18.10 -5.60 -28.62
C LEU A 9 18.19 -4.75 -27.33
N VAL A 10 18.40 -3.44 -27.45
CA VAL A 10 18.58 -2.55 -26.29
C VAL A 10 17.24 -2.14 -25.67
N ASP A 11 16.19 -2.04 -26.49
CA ASP A 11 14.85 -1.59 -26.08
C ASP A 11 14.13 -2.59 -25.16
N SER A 12 14.27 -3.90 -25.43
CA SER A 12 13.58 -4.94 -24.66
C SER A 12 14.10 -5.07 -23.22
N SER A 13 15.41 -4.93 -23.01
CA SER A 13 16.03 -5.04 -21.68
C SER A 13 15.61 -3.91 -20.72
N SER A 14 15.52 -2.68 -21.24
CA SER A 14 15.07 -1.52 -20.46
C SER A 14 13.57 -1.58 -20.18
N GLN A 15 12.78 -2.07 -21.12
CA GLN A 15 11.34 -2.26 -20.93
C GLN A 15 11.05 -3.31 -19.86
N ILE A 16 11.75 -4.45 -19.88
CA ILE A 16 11.64 -5.51 -18.86
C ILE A 16 12.05 -4.99 -17.47
N PHE A 17 13.12 -4.19 -17.39
CA PHE A 17 13.52 -3.55 -16.13
C PHE A 17 12.39 -2.67 -15.60
N ASN A 18 11.85 -1.78 -16.43
CA ASN A 18 10.81 -0.83 -16.03
C ASN A 18 9.53 -1.53 -15.53
N GLU A 19 9.11 -2.62 -16.18
CA GLU A 19 7.95 -3.41 -15.73
C GLU A 19 8.19 -4.06 -14.36
N ARG A 20 9.35 -4.68 -14.17
CA ARG A 20 9.70 -5.30 -12.87
C ARG A 20 9.88 -4.24 -11.77
N PHE A 21 10.45 -3.09 -12.12
CA PHE A 21 10.62 -1.96 -11.24
C PHE A 21 9.26 -1.40 -10.78
N LYS A 22 8.31 -1.22 -11.69
CA LYS A 22 6.93 -0.81 -11.34
C LYS A 22 6.27 -1.76 -10.35
N LYS A 23 6.43 -3.08 -10.53
CA LYS A 23 5.92 -4.07 -9.55
C LYS A 23 6.59 -3.90 -8.19
N LEU A 24 7.91 -3.76 -8.15
CA LEU A 24 8.66 -3.52 -6.91
C LEU A 24 8.18 -2.24 -6.19
N VAL A 25 7.94 -1.15 -6.92
CA VAL A 25 7.42 0.11 -6.36
C VAL A 25 6.05 -0.08 -5.70
N ASN A 26 5.13 -0.80 -6.36
CA ASN A 26 3.81 -1.09 -5.80
C ASN A 26 3.90 -1.88 -4.48
N GLU A 27 4.78 -2.87 -4.41
CA GLU A 27 5.00 -3.66 -3.20
C GLU A 27 5.64 -2.85 -2.06
N ILE A 28 6.56 -1.92 -2.37
CA ILE A 28 7.11 -0.98 -1.39
C ILE A 28 6.00 -0.16 -0.74
N HIS A 29 5.05 0.31 -1.53
CA HIS A 29 3.93 1.11 -1.04
C HIS A 29 2.88 0.27 -0.31
N ALA A 30 2.66 -0.98 -0.72
CA ALA A 30 1.73 -1.91 -0.07
C ALA A 30 2.26 -2.47 1.25
N ALA A 31 3.59 -2.49 1.45
CA ALA A 31 4.21 -3.10 2.61
C ALA A 31 3.69 -2.51 3.94
N SER A 32 3.13 -3.37 4.78
CA SER A 32 2.51 -3.00 6.06
C SER A 32 3.51 -2.62 7.17
N THR A 33 4.81 -2.91 7.01
CA THR A 33 5.85 -2.56 7.99
C THR A 33 7.18 -2.18 7.34
N PRO A 34 8.04 -1.37 8.00
CA PRO A 34 9.41 -1.11 7.54
C PRO A 34 10.24 -2.38 7.37
N ASN A 35 10.03 -3.38 8.22
CA ASN A 35 10.74 -4.65 8.17
C ASN A 35 10.37 -5.45 6.91
N ALA A 36 9.10 -5.45 6.51
CA ALA A 36 8.65 -6.07 5.26
C ALA A 36 9.35 -5.44 4.05
N ILE A 37 9.53 -4.11 4.05
CA ILE A 37 10.30 -3.39 3.02
C ILE A 37 11.76 -3.84 3.01
N MET A 38 12.42 -3.84 4.18
CA MET A 38 13.85 -4.14 4.28
C MET A 38 14.20 -5.55 3.81
N VAL A 39 13.33 -6.52 4.10
CA VAL A 39 13.65 -7.93 4.01
C VAL A 39 12.86 -8.64 2.91
N GLY A 40 11.56 -8.39 2.79
CA GLY A 40 10.70 -9.01 1.79
C GLY A 40 11.07 -8.64 0.37
N LEU A 41 11.53 -7.40 0.16
CA LEU A 41 11.85 -6.90 -1.16
C LEU A 41 13.27 -7.26 -1.62
N ARG A 42 14.10 -7.80 -0.73
CA ARG A 42 15.52 -8.06 -0.99
C ARG A 42 15.71 -8.92 -2.24
N ASN A 43 15.03 -10.06 -2.33
CA ASN A 43 15.20 -10.99 -3.45
C ASN A 43 14.78 -10.36 -4.78
N LYS A 44 13.76 -9.50 -4.76
CA LYS A 44 13.31 -8.75 -5.94
C LYS A 44 14.34 -7.70 -6.36
N ILE A 45 14.90 -6.96 -5.41
CA ILE A 45 16.00 -6.01 -5.67
C ILE A 45 17.22 -6.73 -6.25
N LEU A 46 17.63 -7.87 -5.67
CA LEU A 46 18.74 -8.69 -6.18
C LEU A 46 18.54 -9.05 -7.66
N ASN A 47 17.33 -9.47 -8.02
CA ASN A 47 17.00 -9.90 -9.38
C ASN A 47 16.84 -8.72 -10.35
N ILE A 48 16.20 -7.62 -9.94
CA ILE A 48 15.97 -6.44 -10.78
C ILE A 48 17.29 -5.73 -11.13
N TYR A 49 18.15 -5.53 -10.13
CA TYR A 49 19.45 -4.88 -10.34
C TYR A 49 20.54 -5.86 -10.78
N SER A 50 20.24 -7.16 -10.83
CA SER A 50 21.19 -8.22 -11.17
C SER A 50 22.46 -8.12 -10.33
N VAL A 51 22.32 -8.14 -9.00
CA VAL A 51 23.44 -8.03 -8.03
C VAL A 51 23.55 -9.28 -7.16
N GLU A 52 24.69 -9.47 -6.51
CA GLU A 52 24.91 -10.59 -5.58
C GLU A 52 24.36 -10.29 -4.19
N MET A 53 24.44 -9.04 -3.75
CA MET A 53 23.88 -8.61 -2.47
C MET A 53 23.19 -7.26 -2.56
N ALA A 54 22.08 -7.13 -1.82
CA ALA A 54 21.35 -5.89 -1.63
C ALA A 54 20.99 -5.78 -0.15
N THR A 55 21.18 -4.60 0.43
CA THR A 55 20.89 -4.35 1.85
C THR A 55 20.27 -2.97 2.03
N ILE A 56 19.13 -2.94 2.72
CA ILE A 56 18.48 -1.69 3.14
C ILE A 56 18.80 -1.49 4.63
N PHE A 57 19.43 -0.38 4.94
CA PHE A 57 19.74 0.05 6.30
C PHE A 57 18.74 1.13 6.72
N LEU A 58 18.07 0.96 7.85
CA LEU A 58 17.19 1.99 8.43
C LEU A 58 17.89 2.74 9.55
N ILE A 59 17.50 3.99 9.76
CA ILE A 59 17.97 4.77 10.90
C ILE A 59 17.23 4.39 12.19
N ASP A 60 18.02 4.05 13.21
CA ASP A 60 17.59 4.10 14.61
C ASP A 60 17.87 5.50 15.14
N ALA A 61 16.89 6.39 15.02
CA ALA A 61 17.01 7.80 15.40
C ALA A 61 17.37 7.99 16.88
N LYS A 62 17.00 7.05 17.76
CA LYS A 62 17.31 7.13 19.20
C LYS A 62 18.79 6.87 19.47
N LYS A 63 19.40 5.97 18.70
CA LYS A 63 20.80 5.56 18.88
C LYS A 63 21.74 6.24 17.90
N ASN A 64 21.21 6.98 16.92
CA ASN A 64 21.93 7.58 15.81
C ASN A 64 22.81 6.55 15.07
N LYS A 65 22.22 5.38 14.77
CA LYS A 65 22.89 4.27 14.08
C LYS A 65 22.05 3.78 12.90
N LEU A 66 22.73 3.26 11.90
CA LEU A 66 22.12 2.46 10.85
C LEU A 66 21.91 1.03 11.35
N VAL A 67 20.78 0.45 10.97
CA VAL A 67 20.37 -0.89 11.39
C VAL A 67 19.86 -1.66 10.19
N SER A 68 20.34 -2.88 10.01
CA SER A 68 19.77 -3.81 9.04
C SER A 68 19.69 -5.22 9.59
N TRP A 69 18.95 -6.07 8.89
CA TRP A 69 18.87 -7.50 9.16
C TRP A 69 19.51 -8.22 7.97
N VAL A 70 20.66 -8.86 8.23
CA VAL A 70 21.40 -9.60 7.21
C VAL A 70 21.23 -11.08 7.48
N LEU A 71 20.97 -11.84 6.41
CA LEU A 71 20.91 -13.29 6.46
C LEU A 71 22.31 -13.84 6.27
N LEU A 72 22.82 -14.55 7.26
CA LEU A 72 24.08 -15.28 7.15
C LEU A 72 23.85 -16.66 6.51
N PRO A 73 24.89 -17.30 5.94
CA PRO A 73 24.81 -18.69 5.52
C PRO A 73 24.24 -19.58 6.63
N GLY A 74 23.27 -20.46 6.30
CA GLY A 74 22.54 -21.28 7.27
C GLY A 74 21.33 -20.58 7.91
N ASP A 75 20.68 -19.66 7.19
CA ASP A 75 19.42 -18.99 7.54
C ASP A 75 19.37 -18.25 8.89
N SER A 76 20.54 -17.91 9.43
CA SER A 76 20.63 -17.17 10.69
C SER A 76 20.51 -15.67 10.46
N LEU A 77 19.37 -15.09 10.83
CA LEU A 77 19.14 -13.65 10.78
C LEU A 77 19.98 -12.93 11.84
N ARG A 78 20.91 -12.07 11.42
CA ARG A 78 21.66 -11.20 12.34
C ARG A 78 21.31 -9.73 12.12
N LYS A 79 21.01 -9.07 13.24
CA LYS A 79 20.88 -7.61 13.28
C LYS A 79 22.25 -6.98 13.26
N ILE A 80 22.53 -6.21 12.22
CA ILE A 80 23.76 -5.43 12.08
C ILE A 80 23.50 -3.99 12.46
N ARG A 81 24.51 -3.35 13.05
CA ARG A 81 24.47 -1.94 13.43
C ARG A 81 25.74 -1.25 12.97
N MET A 82 25.58 -0.10 12.35
CA MET A 82 26.70 0.72 11.87
C MET A 82 26.54 2.14 12.41
N ASP A 83 27.67 2.76 12.73
CA ASP A 83 27.68 4.16 13.12
C ASP A 83 27.51 5.04 11.89
N ILE A 84 26.80 6.15 12.05
CA ILE A 84 26.69 7.19 11.02
C ILE A 84 27.93 8.07 11.17
N ASN A 85 28.96 7.75 10.39
CA ASN A 85 30.23 8.46 10.35
C ASN A 85 30.91 8.31 8.97
N ARG A 86 31.89 9.15 8.67
CA ARG A 86 32.66 9.10 7.40
C ARG A 86 33.59 7.90 7.24
N SER A 87 33.81 7.10 8.28
CA SER A 87 34.82 6.03 8.27
C SER A 87 34.39 4.75 7.56
N SER A 88 33.10 4.59 7.28
CA SER A 88 32.56 3.42 6.56
C SER A 88 31.74 3.87 5.37
N ILE A 89 31.65 3.07 4.31
CA ILE A 89 30.91 3.42 3.08
C ILE A 89 29.45 3.76 3.39
N THR A 90 28.73 2.88 4.08
CA THR A 90 27.31 3.10 4.40
C THR A 90 27.14 4.26 5.39
N GLY A 91 28.05 4.42 6.35
CA GLY A 91 28.04 5.53 7.29
C GLY A 91 28.31 6.88 6.61
N PHE A 92 29.22 6.92 5.64
CA PHE A 92 29.56 8.10 4.87
C PHE A 92 28.37 8.55 4.04
N VAL A 93 27.75 7.63 3.30
CA VAL A 93 26.54 7.90 2.49
C VAL A 93 25.43 8.45 3.38
N ALA A 94 25.25 7.89 4.58
CA ALA A 94 24.30 8.42 5.55
C ALA A 94 24.67 9.84 6.01
N GLU A 95 25.90 10.07 6.44
CA GLU A 95 26.33 11.37 6.98
C GLU A 95 26.29 12.49 5.93
N THR A 96 26.81 12.23 4.73
CA THR A 96 26.96 13.23 3.67
C THR A 96 25.73 13.33 2.77
N LYS A 97 24.85 12.31 2.77
CA LYS A 97 23.73 12.16 1.84
C LYS A 97 24.19 12.18 0.37
N GLN A 98 25.40 11.69 0.11
CA GLN A 98 25.94 11.54 -1.24
C GLN A 98 25.90 10.07 -1.64
N THR A 99 25.48 9.81 -2.88
CA THR A 99 25.58 8.49 -3.52
C THR A 99 27.06 8.17 -3.76
N LEU A 100 27.49 6.95 -3.43
CA LEU A 100 28.81 6.44 -3.74
C LEU A 100 28.72 5.27 -4.72
N ASN A 101 29.49 5.34 -5.79
CA ASN A 101 29.72 4.26 -6.74
C ASN A 101 31.22 3.90 -6.72
N ILE A 102 31.54 2.79 -6.06
CA ILE A 102 32.91 2.33 -5.80
C ILE A 102 33.17 1.11 -6.67
N SER A 103 34.18 1.21 -7.53
CA SER A 103 34.58 0.17 -8.49
C SER A 103 35.35 -0.97 -7.81
N ASN A 104 36.15 -0.66 -6.80
CA ASN A 104 36.89 -1.63 -6.00
C ASN A 104 36.87 -1.27 -4.51
N ALA A 105 36.06 -1.96 -3.72
CA ALA A 105 35.95 -1.68 -2.29
C ALA A 105 37.26 -1.88 -1.50
N TYR A 106 38.22 -2.65 -2.04
CA TYR A 106 39.52 -2.88 -1.43
C TYR A 106 40.61 -1.89 -1.89
N ASP A 107 40.29 -1.01 -2.86
CA ASP A 107 41.23 -0.01 -3.38
C ASP A 107 41.25 1.21 -2.45
N LYS A 108 42.34 1.34 -1.67
CA LYS A 108 42.50 2.44 -0.74
C LYS A 108 42.69 3.79 -1.44
N ASP A 109 43.26 3.81 -2.65
CA ASP A 109 43.51 5.05 -3.38
C ASP A 109 42.20 5.59 -3.96
N GLU A 110 41.31 4.70 -4.43
CA GLU A 110 39.94 5.06 -4.81
C GLU A 110 39.18 5.66 -3.62
N LEU A 111 39.18 4.97 -2.47
CA LEU A 111 38.48 5.45 -1.27
C LEU A 111 39.05 6.79 -0.74
N ASN A 112 40.38 6.93 -0.71
CA ASN A 112 41.05 8.17 -0.28
C ASN A 112 40.73 9.36 -1.18
N THR A 113 40.45 9.12 -2.48
CA THR A 113 40.05 10.17 -3.42
C THR A 113 38.64 10.70 -3.09
N ILE A 114 37.78 9.86 -2.52
CA ILE A 114 36.43 10.24 -2.07
C ILE A 114 36.52 11.00 -0.73
N ASP A 115 37.12 10.38 0.29
CA ASP A 115 37.39 11.01 1.58
C ASP A 115 38.56 10.27 2.28
N PRO A 116 39.59 10.98 2.81
CA PRO A 116 40.75 10.35 3.45
C PRO A 116 40.42 9.50 4.69
N SER A 117 39.24 9.68 5.29
CA SER A 117 38.79 8.90 6.44
C SER A 117 38.02 7.63 6.05
N LEU A 118 37.65 7.48 4.78
CA LEU A 118 36.80 6.40 4.30
C LEU A 118 37.58 5.08 4.21
N LEU A 119 37.07 4.05 4.87
CA LEU A 119 37.66 2.72 4.88
C LEU A 119 36.62 1.64 4.55
N PHE A 120 37.10 0.53 3.98
CA PHE A 120 36.32 -0.69 3.83
C PHE A 120 36.71 -1.70 4.91
N ASP A 121 35.70 -2.22 5.63
CA ASP A 121 35.87 -3.26 6.64
C ASP A 121 35.56 -4.65 6.02
N PRO A 122 36.56 -5.52 5.83
CA PRO A 122 36.36 -6.85 5.25
C PRO A 122 35.75 -7.86 6.24
N SER A 123 35.51 -7.49 7.50
CA SER A 123 35.03 -8.44 8.53
C SER A 123 33.68 -9.09 8.18
N TRP A 124 32.87 -8.45 7.34
CA TRP A 124 31.61 -9.01 6.83
C TRP A 124 31.83 -9.93 5.63
N ASP A 125 32.79 -9.63 4.76
CA ASP A 125 33.18 -10.52 3.66
C ASP A 125 33.74 -11.83 4.21
N GLU A 126 34.58 -11.74 5.26
CA GLU A 126 35.14 -12.91 5.95
C GLU A 126 34.06 -13.79 6.60
N LYS A 127 33.00 -13.19 7.15
CA LYS A 127 31.88 -13.91 7.79
C LYS A 127 30.89 -14.48 6.79
N SER A 128 30.67 -13.79 5.66
CA SER A 128 29.70 -14.20 4.64
C SER A 128 30.30 -15.16 3.62
N GLY A 129 31.63 -15.16 3.47
CA GLY A 129 32.34 -15.92 2.43
C GLY A 129 32.30 -15.27 1.05
N ASN A 130 31.68 -14.09 0.92
CA ASN A 130 31.53 -13.35 -0.32
C ASN A 130 32.41 -12.10 -0.31
N ARG A 131 33.16 -11.85 -1.38
CA ARG A 131 34.02 -10.66 -1.50
C ARG A 131 33.25 -9.52 -2.16
N SER A 132 33.12 -8.39 -1.47
CA SER A 132 32.56 -7.14 -1.96
C SER A 132 33.53 -6.46 -2.92
N ARG A 133 33.45 -6.79 -4.22
CA ARG A 133 34.29 -6.20 -5.27
C ARG A 133 33.88 -4.76 -5.55
N GLN A 134 32.61 -4.51 -5.81
CA GLN A 134 32.08 -3.19 -6.16
C GLN A 134 30.86 -2.87 -5.30
N ILE A 135 30.68 -1.59 -4.98
CA ILE A 135 29.62 -1.13 -4.08
C ILE A 135 28.95 0.10 -4.67
N LEU A 136 27.63 0.04 -4.83
CA LEU A 136 26.79 1.19 -5.14
C LEU A 136 25.88 1.45 -3.95
N ALA A 137 26.01 2.60 -3.30
CA ALA A 137 25.25 2.95 -2.11
C ALA A 137 24.62 4.34 -2.25
N THR A 138 23.32 4.44 -1.95
CA THR A 138 22.56 5.68 -2.10
C THR A 138 21.77 5.97 -0.82
N PRO A 139 21.66 7.24 -0.39
CA PRO A 139 20.95 7.61 0.82
C PRO A 139 19.44 7.62 0.54
N VAL A 140 18.66 7.16 1.53
CA VAL A 140 17.19 7.18 1.51
C VAL A 140 16.73 8.41 2.28
N VAL A 141 16.35 9.48 1.58
CA VAL A 141 16.08 10.80 2.18
C VAL A 141 14.68 11.29 1.81
N HIS A 142 13.89 11.68 2.81
CA HIS A 142 12.58 12.31 2.60
C HIS A 142 12.57 13.70 3.24
N LYS A 143 12.34 14.77 2.46
CA LYS A 143 12.29 16.17 2.92
C LYS A 143 13.42 16.53 3.90
N SER A 144 14.65 16.22 3.51
CA SER A 144 15.89 16.40 4.30
C SER A 144 16.11 15.42 5.45
N ASN A 145 15.12 14.63 5.85
CA ASN A 145 15.30 13.60 6.87
C ASN A 145 15.88 12.34 6.25
N LEU A 146 16.98 11.86 6.82
CA LEU A 146 17.58 10.59 6.43
C LEU A 146 16.77 9.45 7.06
N MET A 147 16.22 8.59 6.22
CA MET A 147 15.45 7.41 6.64
C MET A 147 16.33 6.16 6.66
N GLY A 148 17.39 6.14 5.84
CA GLY A 148 18.24 4.98 5.68
C GLY A 148 19.27 5.11 4.57
N VAL A 149 19.86 3.99 4.20
CA VAL A 149 20.78 3.82 3.07
C VAL A 149 20.44 2.51 2.38
N ILE A 150 20.37 2.49 1.05
CA ILE A 150 20.32 1.26 0.27
C ILE A 150 21.69 1.02 -0.37
N GLN A 151 22.17 -0.21 -0.24
CA GLN A 151 23.47 -0.63 -0.74
C GLN A 151 23.30 -1.87 -1.63
N LEU A 152 23.90 -1.82 -2.81
CA LEU A 152 24.06 -2.92 -3.73
C LEU A 152 25.53 -3.31 -3.81
N ILE A 153 25.83 -4.60 -3.75
CA ILE A 153 27.19 -5.13 -3.84
C ILE A 153 27.25 -6.14 -4.97
N ASN A 154 28.31 -6.01 -5.78
CA ASN A 154 28.64 -6.87 -6.90
C ASN A 154 27.52 -7.00 -7.93
N LYS A 155 27.56 -6.18 -8.98
CA LYS A 155 26.80 -6.44 -10.19
C LYS A 155 27.21 -7.80 -10.77
N ARG A 156 26.23 -8.64 -11.09
CA ARG A 156 26.41 -9.93 -11.75
C ARG A 156 26.95 -9.69 -13.16
N GLY A 157 27.98 -10.45 -13.50
CA GLY A 157 28.80 -10.19 -14.69
C GLY A 157 30.10 -9.46 -14.33
N ASN A 158 30.88 -9.09 -15.35
CA ASN A 158 32.20 -8.50 -15.17
C ASN A 158 32.22 -6.96 -15.18
N ASP A 159 31.06 -6.32 -15.41
CA ASP A 159 30.98 -4.87 -15.52
C ASP A 159 30.87 -4.18 -14.15
N ASN A 160 31.31 -2.92 -14.10
CA ASN A 160 31.10 -2.04 -12.96
C ASN A 160 29.69 -1.42 -12.99
N PHE A 161 29.22 -0.90 -11.85
CA PHE A 161 28.02 -0.07 -11.80
C PHE A 161 28.19 1.18 -12.66
N THR A 162 27.16 1.46 -13.45
CA THR A 162 27.10 2.57 -14.41
C THR A 162 26.29 3.74 -13.84
N LEU A 163 26.39 4.92 -14.46
CA LEU A 163 25.53 6.06 -14.14
C LEU A 163 24.03 5.76 -14.29
N THR A 164 23.67 4.85 -15.20
CA THR A 164 22.29 4.36 -15.33
C THR A 164 21.86 3.57 -14.10
N ASP A 165 22.76 2.77 -13.50
CA ASP A 165 22.47 2.05 -12.26
C ASP A 165 22.33 3.02 -11.07
N GLU A 166 23.15 4.08 -11.02
CA GLU A 166 23.03 5.15 -10.02
C GLU A 166 21.66 5.83 -10.09
N THR A 167 21.24 6.26 -11.28
CA THR A 167 19.94 6.90 -11.51
C THR A 167 18.79 5.97 -11.09
N ARG A 168 18.82 4.70 -11.53
CA ARG A 168 17.80 3.71 -11.17
C ARG A 168 17.76 3.39 -9.68
N LEU A 169 18.91 3.34 -9.00
CA LEU A 169 18.94 3.12 -7.56
C LEU A 169 18.45 4.35 -6.81
N LYS A 170 18.73 5.55 -7.32
CA LYS A 170 18.20 6.79 -6.76
C LYS A 170 16.66 6.83 -6.84
N GLU A 171 16.07 6.45 -7.96
CA GLU A 171 14.60 6.35 -8.09
C GLU A 171 14.00 5.40 -7.05
N LEU A 172 14.60 4.22 -6.87
CA LEU A 172 14.19 3.28 -5.82
C LEU A 172 14.30 3.89 -4.43
N SER A 173 15.39 4.61 -4.17
CA SER A 173 15.62 5.27 -2.90
C SER A 173 14.57 6.33 -2.59
N ASP A 174 14.17 7.11 -3.60
CA ASP A 174 13.13 8.12 -3.46
C ASP A 174 11.77 7.45 -3.13
N THR A 175 11.45 6.32 -3.76
CA THR A 175 10.26 5.50 -3.43
C THR A 175 10.32 4.95 -2.00
N LEU A 176 11.45 4.35 -1.61
CA LEU A 176 11.67 3.82 -0.26
C LEU A 176 11.54 4.91 0.79
N ALA A 177 12.04 6.12 0.51
CA ALA A 177 12.00 7.24 1.43
C ALA A 177 10.57 7.65 1.79
N ILE A 178 9.66 7.68 0.81
CA ILE A 178 8.24 7.99 1.02
C ILE A 178 7.58 6.90 1.87
N ALA A 179 7.75 5.63 1.51
CA ALA A 179 7.13 4.52 2.22
C ALA A 179 7.62 4.42 3.67
N LEU A 180 8.94 4.52 3.89
CA LEU A 180 9.54 4.47 5.23
C LEU A 180 9.15 5.69 6.07
N PHE A 181 9.05 6.88 5.48
CA PHE A 181 8.58 8.07 6.18
C PHE A 181 7.13 7.92 6.64
N ASN A 182 6.25 7.33 5.81
CA ASN A 182 4.86 7.08 6.18
C ASN A 182 4.76 6.12 7.37
N HIS A 183 5.59 5.06 7.39
CA HIS A 183 5.69 4.15 8.52
C HIS A 183 6.26 4.81 9.78
N TYR A 184 7.29 5.63 9.62
CA TYR A 184 7.88 6.40 10.73
C TYR A 184 6.87 7.36 11.36
N LYS A 185 6.09 8.08 10.55
CA LYS A 185 5.02 8.98 11.00
C LYS A 185 3.89 8.22 11.69
N SER A 186 3.62 6.98 11.27
CA SER A 186 2.55 6.14 11.85
C SER A 186 2.81 5.72 13.29
N GLY A 187 4.08 5.65 13.72
CA GLY A 187 4.48 5.31 15.10
C GLY A 187 4.17 3.88 15.57
N LYS A 188 3.24 3.17 14.92
CA LYS A 188 2.86 1.79 15.22
C LYS A 188 3.90 0.82 14.64
N LYS A 189 4.72 0.24 15.52
CA LYS A 189 5.69 -0.81 15.16
C LYS A 189 5.08 -2.20 15.03
N ILE A 190 3.91 -2.39 15.64
CA ILE A 190 3.18 -3.66 15.69
C ILE A 190 1.76 -3.36 15.18
N PRO A 191 1.23 -4.15 14.23
CA PRO A 191 -0.17 -4.05 13.82
C PRO A 191 -1.10 -4.24 15.02
N MET A 192 -2.16 -3.42 15.11
CA MET A 192 -3.06 -3.38 16.26
C MET A 192 -3.65 -4.75 16.63
N ARG A 193 -3.91 -5.61 15.63
CA ARG A 193 -4.39 -6.98 15.86
C ARG A 193 -3.44 -7.86 16.67
N TYR A 194 -2.15 -7.54 16.71
CA TYR A 194 -1.16 -8.28 17.47
C TYR A 194 -0.72 -7.55 18.75
N GLU A 195 -1.24 -6.34 19.03
CA GLU A 195 -0.91 -5.62 20.27
C GLU A 195 -1.30 -6.42 21.51
N GLU A 196 -2.43 -7.12 21.45
CA GLU A 196 -2.92 -7.92 22.57
C GLU A 196 -1.98 -9.07 22.95
N LEU A 197 -1.24 -9.64 21.98
CA LEU A 197 -0.22 -10.66 22.25
C LEU A 197 0.93 -10.10 23.08
N VAL A 198 1.31 -8.85 22.82
CA VAL A 198 2.37 -8.17 23.54
C VAL A 198 1.89 -7.67 24.90
N ASN A 199 0.67 -7.12 24.97
CA ASN A 199 0.08 -6.64 26.22
C ASN A 199 -0.14 -7.78 27.23
N ARG A 200 -0.45 -8.99 26.76
CA ARG A 200 -0.59 -10.19 27.59
C ARG A 200 0.74 -10.88 27.90
N GLU A 201 1.87 -10.32 27.45
CA GLU A 201 3.21 -10.90 27.60
C GLU A 201 3.34 -12.32 27.00
N ILE A 202 2.49 -12.68 26.04
CA ILE A 202 2.58 -13.95 25.30
C ILE A 202 3.84 -13.93 24.42
N ILE A 203 4.18 -12.76 23.88
CA ILE A 203 5.38 -12.51 23.08
C ILE A 203 5.92 -11.10 23.36
N SER A 204 7.23 -10.91 23.35
CA SER A 204 7.80 -9.56 23.47
C SER A 204 7.63 -8.75 22.18
N SER A 205 7.67 -7.41 22.28
CA SER A 205 7.66 -6.54 21.08
C SER A 205 8.80 -6.85 20.10
N GLN A 206 9.95 -7.30 20.62
CA GLN A 206 11.11 -7.65 19.78
C GLN A 206 10.91 -8.96 19.04
N GLU A 207 10.29 -9.94 19.69
CA GLU A 207 9.95 -11.22 19.06
C GLU A 207 8.82 -11.04 18.04
N MET A 208 7.83 -10.20 18.32
CA MET A 208 6.80 -9.84 17.35
C MET A 208 7.39 -9.17 16.10
N GLU A 209 8.31 -8.21 16.27
CA GLU A 209 9.05 -7.61 15.15
C GLU A 209 9.83 -8.65 14.34
N ARG A 210 10.42 -9.66 14.98
CA ARG A 210 11.12 -10.76 14.30
C ARG A 210 10.15 -11.71 13.61
N ALA A 211 9.01 -12.02 14.22
CA ALA A 211 7.99 -12.88 13.63
C ALA A 211 7.47 -12.29 12.31
N MET A 212 7.19 -10.99 12.28
CA MET A 212 6.79 -10.30 11.05
C MET A 212 7.87 -10.36 9.97
N VAL A 213 9.15 -10.23 10.34
CA VAL A 213 10.27 -10.38 9.39
C VAL A 213 10.31 -11.78 8.79
N ILE A 214 10.22 -12.81 9.64
CA ILE A 214 10.29 -14.21 9.22
C ILE A 214 9.08 -14.56 8.34
N ALA A 215 7.89 -14.07 8.69
CA ALA A 215 6.67 -14.26 7.90
C ALA A 215 6.81 -13.70 6.49
N THR A 216 7.31 -12.46 6.35
CA THR A 216 7.58 -11.89 5.02
C THR A 216 8.66 -12.65 4.26
N GLN A 217 9.70 -13.15 4.91
CA GLN A 217 10.78 -13.91 4.25
C GLN A 217 10.33 -15.26 3.73
N GLN A 218 9.50 -15.95 4.50
CA GLN A 218 9.03 -17.30 4.18
C GLN A 218 7.76 -17.29 3.35
N GLU A 219 7.22 -16.11 3.01
CA GLU A 219 5.92 -15.95 2.36
C GLU A 219 4.83 -16.73 3.12
N LYS A 220 4.85 -16.62 4.46
CA LYS A 220 3.92 -17.28 5.39
C LYS A 220 3.09 -16.25 6.15
N GLU A 221 1.94 -16.68 6.67
CA GLU A 221 1.16 -15.88 7.60
C GLU A 221 1.92 -15.65 8.92
N VAL A 222 1.76 -14.46 9.50
CA VAL A 222 2.42 -14.09 10.76
C VAL A 222 1.96 -15.03 11.88
N GLU A 223 0.68 -15.38 11.89
CA GLU A 223 0.07 -16.35 12.81
C GLU A 223 0.79 -17.71 12.76
N THR A 224 1.10 -18.19 11.56
CA THR A 224 1.80 -19.46 11.33
C THR A 224 3.23 -19.39 11.86
N VAL A 225 3.94 -18.30 11.59
CA VAL A 225 5.29 -18.08 12.13
C VAL A 225 5.30 -17.94 13.66
N LEU A 226 4.31 -17.26 14.23
CA LEU A 226 4.16 -17.14 15.68
C LEU A 226 4.02 -18.52 16.35
N MET A 227 3.24 -19.41 15.75
CA MET A 227 3.08 -20.79 16.23
C MET A 227 4.34 -21.63 16.01
N GLU A 228 4.93 -21.62 14.81
CA GLU A 228 6.06 -22.49 14.45
C GLU A 228 7.40 -22.04 15.05
N ASN A 229 7.72 -20.75 14.97
CA ASN A 229 9.05 -20.22 15.32
C ASN A 229 9.12 -19.64 16.74
N PHE A 230 8.00 -19.13 17.25
CA PHE A 230 7.94 -18.48 18.57
C PHE A 230 7.15 -19.31 19.58
N LEU A 231 6.65 -20.49 19.19
CA LEU A 231 5.95 -21.45 20.05
C LEU A 231 4.71 -20.83 20.75
N VAL A 232 4.09 -19.83 20.14
CA VAL A 232 2.85 -19.25 20.64
C VAL A 232 1.75 -20.31 20.52
N ALA A 233 1.07 -20.63 21.62
CA ALA A 233 0.02 -21.63 21.59
C ALA A 233 -1.17 -21.14 20.75
N LYS A 234 -1.69 -22.03 19.90
CA LYS A 234 -2.85 -21.76 19.03
C LYS A 234 -4.05 -21.12 19.77
N PRO A 235 -4.45 -21.60 20.98
CA PRO A 235 -5.55 -20.98 21.73
C PRO A 235 -5.24 -19.55 22.19
N ASP A 236 -4.04 -19.29 22.70
CA ASP A 236 -3.63 -17.98 23.18
C ASP A 236 -3.59 -16.94 22.05
N LEU A 237 -3.10 -17.36 20.88
CA LEU A 237 -3.11 -16.54 19.67
C LEU A 237 -4.54 -16.23 19.20
N GLY A 238 -5.39 -17.25 19.15
CA GLY A 238 -6.79 -17.12 18.76
C GLY A 238 -7.56 -16.18 19.70
N ASP A 239 -7.39 -16.34 21.01
CA ASP A 239 -8.05 -15.54 22.03
C ASP A 239 -7.60 -14.08 22.02
N ALA A 240 -6.30 -13.83 21.76
CA ALA A 240 -5.78 -12.47 21.63
C ALA A 240 -6.38 -11.75 20.40
N LEU A 241 -6.41 -12.42 19.24
CA LEU A 241 -6.99 -11.85 18.02
C LEU A 241 -8.51 -11.69 18.13
N ALA A 242 -9.21 -12.65 18.70
CA ALA A 242 -10.65 -12.61 18.91
C ALA A 242 -11.07 -11.45 19.83
N PHE A 243 -10.24 -11.14 20.84
CA PHE A 243 -10.43 -9.97 21.69
C PHE A 243 -10.41 -8.66 20.88
N VAL A 244 -9.44 -8.50 19.98
CA VAL A 244 -9.34 -7.30 19.13
C VAL A 244 -10.54 -7.19 18.19
N TYR A 245 -10.92 -8.28 17.54
CA TYR A 245 -12.07 -8.30 16.62
C TYR A 245 -13.43 -8.33 17.33
N LYS A 246 -13.47 -8.37 18.67
CA LYS A 246 -14.68 -8.47 19.49
C LYS A 246 -15.58 -9.64 19.07
N THR A 247 -14.97 -10.77 18.74
CA THR A 247 -15.66 -12.01 18.37
C THR A 247 -15.09 -13.21 19.14
N LYS A 248 -15.47 -14.44 18.77
CA LYS A 248 -14.90 -15.68 19.31
C LYS A 248 -14.01 -16.33 18.27
N PHE A 249 -12.92 -16.92 18.76
CA PHE A 249 -12.08 -17.81 17.98
C PHE A 249 -12.67 -19.23 17.98
N ILE A 250 -12.60 -19.91 16.83
CA ILE A 250 -12.89 -21.33 16.69
C ILE A 250 -11.67 -22.03 16.09
N ASP A 251 -11.29 -23.14 16.71
CA ASP A 251 -10.30 -24.05 16.17
C ASP A 251 -11.01 -24.99 15.17
N LEU A 252 -10.99 -24.61 13.89
CA LEU A 252 -11.66 -25.37 12.85
C LEU A 252 -11.20 -26.83 12.82
N LYS A 253 -9.94 -27.15 13.18
CA LYS A 253 -9.45 -28.54 13.23
C LYS A 253 -10.21 -29.42 14.24
N LYS A 254 -10.81 -28.83 15.27
CA LYS A 254 -11.60 -29.55 16.28
C LYS A 254 -13.09 -29.58 15.96
N GLU A 255 -13.59 -28.57 15.23
CA GLU A 255 -15.03 -28.35 15.01
C GLU A 255 -15.41 -28.23 13.51
N GLN A 256 -15.00 -29.18 12.67
CA GLN A 256 -15.26 -29.14 11.21
C GLN A 256 -16.68 -29.56 10.78
N GLY A 257 -17.36 -30.37 11.60
CA GLY A 257 -18.54 -31.14 11.17
C GLY A 257 -19.74 -30.28 10.72
N SER A 258 -19.93 -29.11 11.32
CA SER A 258 -21.02 -28.20 10.97
C SER A 258 -20.72 -27.41 9.69
N ALA A 259 -19.45 -27.14 9.40
CA ALA A 259 -19.02 -26.39 8.22
C ALA A 259 -19.09 -27.24 6.93
N LEU A 260 -18.53 -28.46 6.95
CA LEU A 260 -18.43 -29.33 5.76
C LEU A 260 -19.79 -29.65 5.13
N SER A 261 -20.85 -29.75 5.93
CA SER A 261 -22.20 -30.03 5.43
C SER A 261 -22.88 -28.84 4.73
N LEU A 262 -22.27 -27.65 4.79
CA LEU A 262 -22.82 -26.42 4.23
C LEU A 262 -22.02 -25.90 3.02
N ILE A 263 -20.93 -26.56 2.66
CA ILE A 263 -20.04 -26.16 1.57
C ILE A 263 -20.34 -27.02 0.36
N GLU A 264 -20.79 -26.41 -0.73
CA GLU A 264 -20.89 -27.06 -2.04
C GLU A 264 -19.67 -26.69 -2.90
N GLU A 265 -19.32 -27.54 -3.86
CA GLU A 265 -18.17 -27.30 -4.77
C GLU A 265 -18.31 -25.97 -5.54
N ALA A 266 -19.54 -25.59 -5.88
CA ALA A 266 -19.86 -24.32 -6.52
C ALA A 266 -19.58 -23.08 -5.64
N ASP A 267 -19.42 -23.26 -4.33
CA ASP A 267 -19.14 -22.17 -3.38
C ASP A 267 -17.64 -21.94 -3.19
N ILE A 268 -16.78 -22.87 -3.61
CA ILE A 268 -15.35 -22.87 -3.26
C ILE A 268 -14.65 -21.59 -3.71
N ASP A 269 -14.94 -21.08 -4.92
CA ASP A 269 -14.29 -19.88 -5.44
C ASP A 269 -14.58 -18.63 -4.61
N ILE A 270 -15.83 -18.45 -4.19
CA ILE A 270 -16.23 -17.29 -3.37
C ILE A 270 -15.68 -17.42 -1.93
N LEU A 271 -15.67 -18.64 -1.38
CA LEU A 271 -15.17 -18.92 -0.03
C LEU A 271 -13.65 -18.76 0.05
N ARG A 272 -12.91 -19.30 -0.92
CA ARG A 272 -11.44 -19.22 -1.00
C ARG A 272 -10.98 -17.79 -1.21
N ARG A 273 -11.61 -17.05 -2.14
CA ARG A 273 -11.29 -15.63 -2.41
C ARG A 273 -11.47 -14.74 -1.18
N ASN A 274 -12.51 -14.99 -0.38
CA ASN A 274 -12.80 -14.18 0.79
C ASN A 274 -12.17 -14.72 2.09
N LEU A 275 -11.56 -15.92 2.06
CA LEU A 275 -11.09 -16.66 3.24
C LEU A 275 -12.15 -16.75 4.33
N VAL A 276 -13.32 -17.26 3.93
CA VAL A 276 -14.50 -17.46 4.78
C VAL A 276 -15.07 -18.85 4.54
N VAL A 277 -15.63 -19.48 5.57
CA VAL A 277 -16.43 -20.71 5.45
C VAL A 277 -17.76 -20.57 6.20
N PRO A 278 -18.88 -21.11 5.67
CA PRO A 278 -20.11 -21.23 6.44
C PRO A 278 -19.89 -22.24 7.58
N PHE A 279 -20.38 -21.93 8.77
CA PHE A 279 -20.21 -22.76 9.97
C PHE A 279 -21.53 -23.34 10.47
N GLU A 280 -22.58 -22.52 10.48
CA GLU A 280 -23.91 -22.94 10.92
C GLU A 280 -24.99 -22.13 10.22
N LYS A 281 -26.03 -22.77 9.71
CA LYS A 281 -27.18 -22.09 9.10
C LYS A 281 -28.47 -22.43 9.87
N LYS A 282 -29.06 -21.43 10.53
CA LYS A 282 -30.33 -21.55 11.26
C LYS A 282 -31.36 -20.59 10.66
N ALA A 283 -32.30 -21.13 9.90
CA ALA A 283 -33.31 -20.35 9.17
C ALA A 283 -32.67 -19.27 8.28
N SER A 284 -32.82 -17.98 8.64
CA SER A 284 -32.27 -16.84 7.92
C SER A 284 -30.97 -16.29 8.54
N ASN A 285 -30.46 -16.92 9.61
CA ASN A 285 -29.21 -16.54 10.27
C ASN A 285 -28.10 -17.50 9.84
N LEU A 286 -26.99 -16.93 9.37
CA LEU A 286 -25.79 -17.68 8.99
C LEU A 286 -24.63 -17.31 9.93
N VAL A 287 -24.03 -18.31 10.55
CA VAL A 287 -22.74 -18.17 11.23
C VAL A 287 -21.67 -18.53 10.21
N ILE A 288 -20.70 -17.64 10.04
CA ILE A 288 -19.53 -17.86 9.20
C ILE A 288 -18.27 -17.81 10.07
N VAL A 289 -17.24 -18.53 9.66
CA VAL A 289 -15.88 -18.38 10.19
C VAL A 289 -15.04 -17.68 9.14
N ALA A 290 -14.34 -16.63 9.52
CA ALA A 290 -13.55 -15.81 8.62
C ALA A 290 -12.13 -15.59 9.16
N LYS A 291 -11.15 -15.50 8.26
CA LYS A 291 -9.79 -15.07 8.62
C LYS A 291 -9.79 -13.64 9.16
N ASN A 292 -10.53 -12.75 8.48
CA ASN A 292 -10.63 -11.34 8.86
C ASN A 292 -12.10 -10.94 9.09
N PRO A 293 -12.56 -10.91 10.35
CA PRO A 293 -13.91 -10.45 10.69
C PRO A 293 -14.20 -8.98 10.34
N ALA A 294 -13.17 -8.17 10.06
CA ALA A 294 -13.33 -6.78 9.64
C ALA A 294 -13.60 -6.61 8.13
N ASN A 295 -13.41 -7.66 7.30
CA ASN A 295 -13.65 -7.60 5.85
C ASN A 295 -15.16 -7.56 5.51
N GLN A 296 -15.79 -6.40 5.69
CA GLN A 296 -17.23 -6.23 5.48
C GLN A 296 -17.66 -6.53 4.04
N ASN A 297 -16.80 -6.22 3.07
CA ASN A 297 -17.09 -6.45 1.65
C ASN A 297 -17.22 -7.96 1.34
N GLY A 298 -16.24 -8.75 1.76
CA GLY A 298 -16.27 -10.20 1.59
C GLY A 298 -17.41 -10.85 2.38
N ILE A 299 -17.65 -10.39 3.61
CA ILE A 299 -18.78 -10.84 4.43
C ILE A 299 -20.12 -10.56 3.73
N LEU A 300 -20.28 -9.39 3.11
CA LEU A 300 -21.51 -9.03 2.39
C LEU A 300 -21.68 -9.83 1.09
N GLU A 301 -20.58 -10.14 0.39
CA GLU A 301 -20.60 -11.02 -0.78
C GLU A 301 -21.12 -12.42 -0.40
N VAL A 302 -20.54 -13.01 0.65
CA VAL A 302 -20.96 -14.31 1.21
C VAL A 302 -22.42 -14.24 1.69
N LYS A 303 -22.84 -13.15 2.34
CA LYS A 303 -24.24 -12.95 2.76
C LYS A 303 -25.22 -13.05 1.60
N ARG A 304 -24.92 -12.39 0.48
CA ARG A 304 -25.77 -12.40 -0.72
C ARG A 304 -25.81 -13.79 -1.34
N HIS A 305 -24.65 -14.44 -1.45
CA HIS A 305 -24.51 -15.79 -2.01
C HIS A 305 -25.36 -16.81 -1.26
N PHE A 306 -25.24 -16.88 0.07
CA PHE A 306 -25.99 -17.82 0.90
C PHE A 306 -27.43 -17.37 1.24
N LYS A 307 -27.86 -16.20 0.72
CA LYS A 307 -29.18 -15.57 0.93
C LYS A 307 -29.55 -15.44 2.42
N ALA A 308 -28.58 -15.04 3.25
CA ALA A 308 -28.77 -14.89 4.69
C ALA A 308 -29.31 -13.49 5.05
N ALA A 309 -30.28 -13.41 5.97
CA ALA A 309 -30.79 -12.13 6.47
C ALA A 309 -29.82 -11.49 7.47
N LYS A 310 -29.21 -12.32 8.34
CA LYS A 310 -28.21 -11.91 9.32
C LYS A 310 -26.99 -12.81 9.27
N ILE A 311 -25.81 -12.22 9.47
CA ILE A 311 -24.56 -12.95 9.63
C ILE A 311 -23.99 -12.70 11.02
N ASN A 312 -23.52 -13.77 11.66
CA ASN A 312 -22.60 -13.71 12.79
C ASN A 312 -21.24 -14.23 12.33
N VAL A 313 -20.17 -13.50 12.66
CA VAL A 313 -18.82 -13.82 12.19
C VAL A 313 -17.98 -14.31 13.35
N LEU A 314 -17.33 -15.46 13.17
CA LEU A 314 -16.34 -16.04 14.07
C LEU A 314 -14.95 -15.95 13.42
N LEU A 315 -13.91 -16.02 14.23
CA LEU A 315 -12.52 -15.96 13.78
C LEU A 315 -11.93 -17.38 13.69
N ALA A 316 -11.19 -17.67 12.62
CA ALA A 316 -10.22 -18.77 12.58
C ALA A 316 -8.99 -18.35 11.77
N PHE A 317 -7.94 -19.17 11.78
CA PHE A 317 -6.74 -18.90 11.00
C PHE A 317 -6.94 -19.18 9.52
N GLY A 318 -6.23 -18.42 8.67
CA GLY A 318 -6.31 -18.56 7.22
C GLY A 318 -5.93 -19.97 6.76
N ASP A 319 -4.85 -20.52 7.33
CA ASP A 319 -4.38 -21.86 7.00
C ASP A 319 -5.41 -22.95 7.33
N ASP A 320 -6.11 -22.84 8.45
CA ASP A 320 -7.17 -23.79 8.81
C ASP A 320 -8.36 -23.71 7.83
N ILE A 321 -8.69 -22.51 7.35
CA ILE A 321 -9.75 -22.29 6.37
C ILE A 321 -9.36 -22.87 5.00
N ARG A 322 -8.12 -22.62 4.55
CA ARG A 322 -7.61 -23.17 3.29
C ARG A 322 -7.59 -24.69 3.33
N GLU A 323 -7.04 -25.27 4.39
CA GLU A 323 -6.99 -26.73 4.58
C GLU A 323 -8.39 -27.36 4.53
N LEU A 324 -9.39 -26.71 5.15
CA LEU A 324 -10.78 -27.17 5.09
C LEU A 324 -11.36 -27.11 3.67
N LEU A 325 -11.15 -26.00 2.96
CA LEU A 325 -11.63 -25.83 1.58
C LEU A 325 -10.96 -26.81 0.61
N ASP A 326 -9.66 -27.03 0.77
CA ASP A 326 -8.88 -27.97 -0.05
C ASP A 326 -9.30 -29.43 0.21
N SER A 327 -9.81 -29.74 1.40
CA SER A 327 -10.40 -31.07 1.69
C SER A 327 -11.71 -31.33 0.94
N VAL A 328 -12.43 -30.28 0.53
CA VAL A 328 -13.67 -30.37 -0.25
C VAL A 328 -13.35 -30.35 -1.75
N ALA A 329 -12.51 -29.41 -2.17
CA ALA A 329 -12.10 -29.23 -3.55
C ALA A 329 -10.60 -28.85 -3.61
N PRO A 330 -9.71 -29.82 -3.87
CA PRO A 330 -8.29 -29.55 -4.04
C PRO A 330 -8.07 -28.52 -5.16
N PRO A 331 -7.09 -27.63 -5.03
CA PRO A 331 -6.75 -26.73 -6.12
C PRO A 331 -6.33 -27.55 -7.35
N GLU A 332 -6.96 -27.32 -8.51
CA GLU A 332 -6.44 -27.85 -9.78
C GLU A 332 -5.04 -27.26 -10.01
N ASP A 333 -4.10 -28.07 -10.54
CA ASP A 333 -2.69 -27.74 -10.82
C ASP A 333 -2.54 -26.45 -11.68
N GLN A 334 -2.71 -25.30 -11.05
CA GLN A 334 -2.36 -23.99 -11.55
C GLN A 334 -1.41 -23.37 -10.53
N ALA A 335 -0.37 -22.74 -11.06
CA ALA A 335 0.77 -22.10 -10.39
C ALA A 335 0.41 -21.45 -9.05
N PRO A 336 1.37 -21.32 -8.10
CA PRO A 336 1.14 -20.66 -6.81
C PRO A 336 0.39 -19.36 -7.06
N MET A 337 -0.87 -19.36 -6.63
CA MET A 337 -1.78 -18.25 -6.81
C MET A 337 -1.12 -17.09 -6.09
N ASP A 338 -0.78 -16.02 -6.82
CA ASP A 338 -0.41 -14.75 -6.21
C ASP A 338 -1.47 -14.48 -5.14
N ASP A 339 -1.06 -14.53 -3.87
CA ASP A 339 -1.85 -14.04 -2.76
C ASP A 339 -2.12 -12.57 -3.08
N ILE A 340 -3.25 -12.32 -3.74
CA ILE A 340 -3.90 -11.02 -3.71
C ILE A 340 -4.26 -10.89 -2.25
N GLU A 341 -3.34 -10.29 -1.48
CA GLU A 341 -3.64 -9.65 -0.22
C GLU A 341 -4.87 -8.80 -0.48
N ALA A 342 -6.04 -9.35 -0.10
CA ALA A 342 -7.23 -8.57 0.10
C ALA A 342 -6.79 -7.49 1.09
N ALA A 343 -6.55 -6.29 0.56
CA ALA A 343 -6.05 -5.15 1.29
C ALA A 343 -6.74 -5.15 2.66
N GLU A 344 -5.95 -5.42 3.69
CA GLU A 344 -6.46 -5.45 5.05
C GLU A 344 -6.97 -4.05 5.35
N GLU A 345 -8.30 -3.88 5.28
CA GLU A 345 -8.99 -2.77 5.92
C GLU A 345 -8.76 -2.97 7.43
N VAL A 346 -7.64 -2.44 7.89
CA VAL A 346 -7.36 -2.19 9.30
C VAL A 346 -8.46 -1.25 9.78
N PRO A 347 -9.15 -1.56 10.90
CA PRO A 347 -10.04 -0.61 11.53
C PRO A 347 -9.28 0.69 11.78
N GLU A 348 -9.71 1.78 11.14
CA GLU A 348 -9.26 3.13 11.48
C GLU A 348 -9.51 3.35 12.97
N GLU A 349 -8.46 3.68 13.73
CA GLU A 349 -8.44 4.92 14.52
C GLU A 349 -7.11 5.21 15.26
N GLU A 350 -6.96 6.52 15.48
CA GLU A 350 -5.96 7.30 16.21
C GLU A 350 -4.61 7.56 15.51
N ARG A 351 -4.60 8.61 14.67
CA ARG A 351 -3.41 9.41 14.40
C ARG A 351 -3.58 10.81 14.96
N TYR A 352 -2.71 11.15 15.90
CA TYR A 352 -2.48 12.48 16.43
C TYR A 352 -1.66 13.29 15.39
N GLU A 353 -2.19 14.42 14.91
CA GLU A 353 -1.39 15.42 14.19
C GLU A 353 -0.87 16.49 15.15
N PRO A 354 0.30 17.05 14.86
CA PRO A 354 0.45 18.49 14.99
C PRO A 354 0.80 19.13 13.64
N ASP A 355 0.07 20.20 13.32
CA ASP A 355 0.44 21.27 12.39
C ASP A 355 1.86 21.81 12.74
N ILE A 356 2.73 22.27 11.83
CA ILE A 356 2.66 23.55 11.09
C ILE A 356 3.78 23.58 10.00
N TYR A 357 3.35 23.92 8.78
CA TYR A 357 3.95 24.77 7.72
C TYR A 357 5.47 24.88 7.46
N ALA A 358 5.87 24.55 6.23
CA ALA A 358 6.65 25.45 5.35
C ALA A 358 6.30 25.14 3.87
N LYS A 359 5.92 26.18 3.11
CA LYS A 359 5.63 26.13 1.66
C LYS A 359 6.93 26.19 0.80
N PRO A 360 6.85 25.78 -0.47
CA PRO A 360 7.98 25.34 -1.30
C PRO A 360 8.38 26.35 -2.39
N GLU A 361 9.53 26.12 -3.03
CA GLU A 361 9.82 26.63 -4.38
C GLU A 361 9.53 25.54 -5.43
N GLU A 362 9.10 26.02 -6.59
CA GLU A 362 8.43 25.35 -7.69
C GLU A 362 9.34 24.41 -8.48
N GLN A 363 8.82 23.23 -8.83
CA GLN A 363 9.11 22.57 -10.10
C GLN A 363 7.92 21.70 -10.50
N LEU A 364 7.23 22.15 -11.54
CA LEU A 364 6.19 21.44 -12.28
C LEU A 364 6.85 20.26 -13.03
N ILE A 365 6.51 19.03 -12.64
CA ILE A 365 6.73 17.84 -13.44
C ILE A 365 5.36 17.19 -13.65
N GLU A 366 5.09 16.91 -14.92
CA GLU A 366 3.85 16.37 -15.46
C GLU A 366 3.41 15.06 -14.78
N VAL A 367 2.10 14.92 -14.68
CA VAL A 367 1.36 13.89 -13.94
C VAL A 367 1.32 12.58 -14.73
N GLU A 368 1.86 11.51 -14.15
CA GLU A 368 1.48 10.12 -14.48
C GLU A 368 0.75 9.49 -13.28
N VAL A 369 -0.59 9.47 -13.41
CA VAL A 369 -1.65 8.68 -12.74
C VAL A 369 -1.16 7.66 -11.69
N ASP A 370 -1.12 8.01 -10.41
CA ASP A 370 -2.18 7.91 -9.36
C ASP A 370 -2.41 6.53 -8.71
N THR A 371 -1.87 6.34 -7.49
CA THR A 371 -2.23 5.26 -6.54
C THR A 371 -2.40 5.77 -5.10
N THR A 372 -2.95 6.98 -4.90
CA THR A 372 -3.29 7.45 -3.54
C THR A 372 -4.76 7.20 -3.19
N PRO A 373 -5.11 6.84 -1.94
CA PRO A 373 -6.49 6.61 -1.51
C PRO A 373 -7.45 7.79 -1.77
N ALA A 374 -6.95 9.02 -1.69
CA ALA A 374 -7.73 10.22 -1.99
C ALA A 374 -8.13 10.29 -3.48
N VAL A 375 -7.30 9.79 -4.39
CA VAL A 375 -7.63 9.73 -5.82
C VAL A 375 -8.73 8.72 -6.07
N GLN A 376 -8.60 7.51 -5.51
CA GLN A 376 -9.61 6.47 -5.66
C GLN A 376 -10.96 6.93 -5.11
N LEU A 377 -10.95 7.58 -3.93
CA LEU A 377 -12.15 8.14 -3.32
C LEU A 377 -12.81 9.22 -4.21
N VAL A 378 -12.05 10.22 -4.68
CA VAL A 378 -12.59 11.30 -5.51
C VAL A 378 -13.09 10.78 -6.86
N ASN A 379 -12.35 9.86 -7.49
CA ASN A 379 -12.76 9.24 -8.75
C ASN A 379 -14.09 8.49 -8.57
N LYS A 380 -14.20 7.69 -7.48
CA LYS A 380 -15.42 6.96 -7.16
C LYS A 380 -16.60 7.89 -6.86
N ILE A 381 -16.41 8.97 -6.10
CA ILE A 381 -17.48 9.96 -5.82
C ILE A 381 -18.03 10.54 -7.13
N ILE A 382 -17.16 10.97 -8.03
CA ILE A 382 -17.56 11.57 -9.31
C ILE A 382 -18.30 10.54 -10.18
N GLU A 383 -17.78 9.32 -10.25
CA GLU A 383 -18.33 8.24 -11.07
C GLU A 383 -19.69 7.75 -10.54
N ASP A 384 -19.81 7.51 -9.23
CA ASP A 384 -21.05 7.11 -8.59
C ASP A 384 -22.13 8.20 -8.76
N ALA A 385 -21.77 9.49 -8.64
CA ALA A 385 -22.69 10.61 -8.85
C ALA A 385 -23.20 10.67 -10.29
N TYR A 386 -22.33 10.45 -11.28
CA TYR A 386 -22.71 10.41 -12.69
C TYR A 386 -23.69 9.26 -12.97
N TYR A 387 -23.38 8.05 -12.50
CA TYR A 387 -24.26 6.89 -12.72
C TYR A 387 -25.57 6.96 -11.92
N ALA A 388 -25.59 7.67 -10.79
CA ALA A 388 -26.81 7.97 -10.05
C ALA A 388 -27.67 9.08 -10.70
N GLY A 389 -27.19 9.73 -11.77
CA GLY A 389 -27.91 10.81 -12.45
C GLY A 389 -27.95 12.12 -11.66
N ALA A 390 -26.94 12.38 -10.83
CA ALA A 390 -26.87 13.62 -10.04
C ALA A 390 -26.59 14.86 -10.91
N SER A 391 -27.17 16.00 -10.54
CA SER A 391 -26.88 17.31 -11.16
C SER A 391 -25.72 18.03 -10.48
N ASP A 392 -25.61 17.89 -9.16
CA ASP A 392 -24.60 18.55 -8.34
C ASP A 392 -24.09 17.58 -7.26
N ILE A 393 -22.79 17.64 -7.00
CA ILE A 393 -22.10 16.96 -5.91
C ILE A 393 -21.70 18.03 -4.92
N HIS A 394 -22.15 17.90 -3.67
CA HIS A 394 -21.80 18.77 -2.57
C HIS A 394 -20.85 18.03 -1.64
N ILE A 395 -19.72 18.64 -1.29
CA ILE A 395 -18.78 18.13 -0.30
C ILE A 395 -18.64 19.21 0.78
N GLU A 396 -19.19 18.93 1.95
CA GLU A 396 -19.41 19.91 3.00
C GLU A 396 -18.65 19.49 4.27
N PRO A 397 -17.42 19.99 4.46
CA PRO A 397 -16.66 19.79 5.68
C PRO A 397 -17.23 20.59 6.85
N TYR A 398 -17.45 19.93 7.98
CA TYR A 398 -17.88 20.57 9.22
C TYR A 398 -16.74 20.75 10.23
N GLY A 399 -15.50 20.81 9.74
CA GLY A 399 -14.29 20.97 10.53
C GLY A 399 -14.05 19.83 11.52
N VAL A 400 -13.65 20.17 12.75
CA VAL A 400 -13.36 19.16 13.79
C VAL A 400 -14.61 18.56 14.43
N LYS A 401 -15.78 19.17 14.20
CA LYS A 401 -17.03 18.87 14.91
C LYS A 401 -17.67 17.56 14.45
N GLN A 402 -17.63 17.25 13.16
CA GLN A 402 -18.16 16.02 12.57
C GLN A 402 -17.50 15.74 11.22
N ASP A 403 -17.76 14.55 10.68
CA ASP A 403 -17.30 14.16 9.35
C ASP A 403 -17.92 15.03 8.25
N ALA A 404 -17.22 15.13 7.13
CA ALA A 404 -17.71 15.85 5.97
C ALA A 404 -18.82 15.05 5.29
N GLU A 405 -19.90 15.71 4.91
CA GLU A 405 -20.97 15.06 4.18
C GLU A 405 -20.75 15.22 2.68
N VAL A 406 -20.95 14.13 1.94
CA VAL A 406 -21.02 14.17 0.49
C VAL A 406 -22.45 13.91 0.07
N ARG A 407 -23.06 14.95 -0.49
CA ARG A 407 -24.47 14.96 -0.87
C ARG A 407 -24.62 15.04 -2.37
N TYR A 408 -25.47 14.20 -2.94
CA TYR A 408 -25.83 14.29 -4.34
C TYR A 408 -27.18 14.98 -4.47
N ARG A 409 -27.27 15.91 -5.42
CA ARG A 409 -28.55 16.46 -5.86
C ARG A 409 -29.06 15.62 -7.03
N ILE A 410 -30.11 14.84 -6.79
CA ILE A 410 -30.76 14.01 -7.80
C ILE A 410 -32.20 14.50 -7.92
N ASP A 411 -32.62 14.87 -9.14
CA ASP A 411 -33.95 15.41 -9.42
C ASP A 411 -34.40 16.56 -8.48
N GLY A 412 -33.45 17.42 -8.11
CA GLY A 412 -33.68 18.57 -7.25
C GLY A 412 -33.66 18.29 -5.74
N THR A 413 -33.57 17.02 -5.32
CA THR A 413 -33.47 16.63 -3.90
C THR A 413 -32.02 16.33 -3.53
N CYS A 414 -31.53 16.90 -2.43
CA CYS A 414 -30.20 16.58 -1.90
C CYS A 414 -30.29 15.43 -0.89
N ALA A 415 -29.51 14.38 -1.12
CA ALA A 415 -29.39 13.24 -0.21
C ALA A 415 -27.92 13.05 0.19
N ASN A 416 -27.66 12.79 1.48
CA ASN A 416 -26.33 12.40 1.94
C ASN A 416 -26.08 10.93 1.52
N ILE A 417 -25.00 10.71 0.77
CA ILE A 417 -24.67 9.42 0.16
C ILE A 417 -23.51 8.75 0.88
N LEU A 418 -22.54 9.54 1.33
CA LEU A 418 -21.38 9.06 2.07
C LEU A 418 -20.84 10.19 2.95
N ASN A 419 -20.22 9.79 4.06
CA ASN A 419 -19.47 10.69 4.91
C ASN A 419 -17.97 10.44 4.68
N ILE A 420 -17.21 11.51 4.49
CA ILE A 420 -15.76 11.45 4.45
C ILE A 420 -15.27 11.85 5.84
N SER A 421 -14.47 10.99 6.48
CA SER A 421 -13.82 11.31 7.74
C SER A 421 -13.22 12.71 7.69
N LYS A 422 -13.45 13.52 8.73
CA LYS A 422 -12.91 14.90 8.85
C LYS A 422 -11.39 14.98 8.65
N ILE A 423 -10.67 13.87 8.84
CA ILE A 423 -9.23 13.75 8.62
C ILE A 423 -8.91 13.67 7.11
N ASN A 424 -9.74 12.96 6.35
CA ASN A 424 -9.50 12.65 4.93
C ASN A 424 -10.11 13.68 3.98
N VAL A 425 -11.09 14.49 4.42
CA VAL A 425 -11.78 15.48 3.56
C VAL A 425 -10.81 16.49 2.94
N ARG A 426 -9.77 16.91 3.67
CA ARG A 426 -8.77 17.86 3.15
C ARG A 426 -7.98 17.29 1.97
N SER A 427 -7.65 15.99 2.03
CA SER A 427 -6.97 15.30 0.93
C SER A 427 -7.87 15.16 -0.30
N ALA A 428 -9.17 14.93 -0.09
CA ALA A 428 -10.17 14.91 -1.17
C ALA A 428 -10.33 16.28 -1.82
N ILE A 429 -10.46 17.36 -1.03
CA ILE A 429 -10.53 18.75 -1.53
C ILE A 429 -9.26 19.11 -2.32
N ALA A 430 -8.08 18.77 -1.80
CA ALA A 430 -6.82 19.03 -2.49
C ALA A 430 -6.75 18.30 -3.84
N ARG A 431 -7.21 17.04 -3.90
CA ARG A 431 -7.29 16.28 -5.16
C ARG A 431 -8.26 16.92 -6.15
N ILE A 432 -9.42 17.39 -5.71
CA ILE A 432 -10.37 18.08 -6.58
C ILE A 432 -9.78 19.38 -7.12
N LYS A 433 -9.05 20.13 -6.28
CA LYS A 433 -8.33 21.32 -6.72
C LYS A 433 -7.27 21.02 -7.78
N VAL A 434 -6.51 19.93 -7.63
CA VAL A 434 -5.55 19.46 -8.64
C VAL A 434 -6.27 19.15 -9.97
N LEU A 435 -7.37 18.40 -9.92
CA LEU A 435 -8.15 18.05 -11.12
C LEU A 435 -8.72 19.28 -11.84
N ALA A 436 -9.02 20.34 -11.09
CA ALA A 436 -9.64 21.57 -11.57
C ALA A 436 -8.63 22.70 -11.88
N ASP A 437 -7.32 22.43 -11.75
CA ASP A 437 -6.23 23.40 -11.89
C ASP A 437 -6.36 24.62 -10.95
N LEU A 438 -6.74 24.35 -9.70
CA LEU A 438 -6.93 25.35 -8.64
C LEU A 438 -5.74 25.37 -7.66
N ASP A 439 -5.51 26.52 -7.02
CA ASP A 439 -4.47 26.67 -6.01
C ASP A 439 -4.86 25.94 -4.72
N ILE A 440 -4.21 24.81 -4.45
CA ILE A 440 -4.35 23.98 -3.24
C ILE A 440 -4.01 24.77 -1.97
N SER A 441 -3.13 25.74 -2.15
CA SER A 441 -2.43 26.47 -1.11
C SER A 441 -3.21 27.70 -0.64
N GLU A 442 -4.18 28.18 -1.43
CA GLU A 442 -5.11 29.26 -1.10
C GLU A 442 -6.47 28.67 -0.69
N ARG A 443 -6.99 29.12 0.44
CA ARG A 443 -8.22 28.60 1.08
C ARG A 443 -9.11 29.70 1.67
N ARG A 444 -8.73 30.96 1.49
CA ARG A 444 -9.41 32.12 2.10
C ARG A 444 -10.25 32.89 1.08
N LYS A 445 -10.15 32.53 -0.20
CA LYS A 445 -10.89 33.15 -1.30
C LYS A 445 -11.64 32.07 -2.08
N PRO A 446 -12.85 32.35 -2.58
CA PRO A 446 -13.53 31.46 -3.49
C PRO A 446 -12.68 31.17 -4.73
N GLN A 447 -12.76 29.95 -5.26
CA GLN A 447 -12.06 29.53 -6.48
C GLN A 447 -13.01 28.76 -7.40
N ASP A 448 -12.94 29.01 -8.70
CA ASP A 448 -13.77 28.35 -9.71
C ASP A 448 -12.89 27.69 -10.75
N GLY A 449 -13.23 26.45 -11.12
CA GLY A 449 -12.47 25.65 -12.06
C GLY A 449 -13.34 24.72 -12.90
N LYS A 450 -12.70 23.97 -13.79
CA LYS A 450 -13.35 22.96 -14.64
C LYS A 450 -12.56 21.68 -14.60
N ILE A 451 -13.25 20.55 -14.58
CA ILE A 451 -12.63 19.23 -14.70
C ILE A 451 -13.18 18.56 -15.95
N LYS A 452 -12.28 18.02 -16.77
CA LYS A 452 -12.62 17.01 -17.78
C LYS A 452 -12.31 15.66 -17.17
N PHE A 453 -13.35 14.85 -16.96
CA PHE A 453 -13.22 13.55 -16.31
C PHE A 453 -13.67 12.46 -17.28
N THR A 454 -12.93 11.36 -17.32
CA THR A 454 -13.27 10.17 -18.10
C THR A 454 -13.57 9.04 -17.11
N THR A 455 -14.76 8.47 -17.18
CA THR A 455 -15.19 7.37 -16.29
C THR A 455 -14.44 6.08 -16.64
N THR A 456 -14.53 5.07 -15.76
CA THR A 456 -13.95 3.75 -16.04
C THR A 456 -14.60 3.06 -17.24
N ARG A 457 -15.84 3.45 -17.60
CA ARG A 457 -16.54 2.99 -18.81
C ARG A 457 -16.26 3.86 -20.04
N ALA A 458 -15.26 4.73 -19.98
CA ALA A 458 -14.86 5.65 -21.04
C ALA A 458 -15.93 6.70 -21.43
N ASP A 459 -16.83 7.05 -20.51
CA ASP A 459 -17.73 8.20 -20.69
C ASP A 459 -16.97 9.49 -20.38
N ASN A 460 -17.08 10.50 -21.25
CA ASN A 460 -16.47 11.81 -21.02
C ASN A 460 -17.48 12.78 -20.41
N ILE A 461 -17.14 13.33 -19.25
CA ILE A 461 -17.98 14.28 -18.52
C ILE A 461 -17.20 15.58 -18.25
N GLU A 462 -17.89 16.71 -18.34
CA GLU A 462 -17.36 18.02 -17.93
C GLU A 462 -18.01 18.43 -16.61
N LEU A 463 -17.18 18.77 -15.63
CA LEU A 463 -17.62 19.25 -14.33
C LEU A 463 -17.21 20.72 -14.17
N ARG A 464 -18.06 21.51 -13.55
CA ARG A 464 -17.66 22.83 -13.00
C ARG A 464 -17.47 22.70 -11.51
N VAL A 465 -16.36 23.21 -11.00
CA VAL A 465 -16.01 23.15 -9.58
C VAL A 465 -16.02 24.54 -9.01
N ALA A 466 -16.65 24.70 -7.86
CA ALA A 466 -16.55 25.90 -7.04
C ALA A 466 -16.08 25.51 -5.64
N SER A 467 -15.07 26.21 -5.14
CA SER A 467 -14.55 26.13 -3.77
C SER A 467 -14.94 27.38 -3.02
N LEU A 468 -15.58 27.24 -1.86
CA LEU A 468 -16.02 28.35 -1.02
C LEU A 468 -15.40 28.21 0.38
N PRO A 469 -14.66 29.23 0.88
CA PRO A 469 -14.09 29.18 2.21
C PRO A 469 -15.19 29.16 3.28
N THR A 470 -15.11 28.23 4.23
CA THR A 470 -16.02 28.10 5.37
C THR A 470 -15.28 28.23 6.71
N ALA A 471 -16.00 28.06 7.82
CA ALA A 471 -15.41 28.20 9.16
C ALA A 471 -14.27 27.19 9.40
N ASP A 472 -13.39 27.51 10.36
CA ASP A 472 -12.27 26.66 10.78
C ASP A 472 -11.26 26.31 9.66
N GLY A 473 -11.14 27.19 8.66
CA GLY A 473 -10.20 27.03 7.55
C GLY A 473 -10.54 25.89 6.58
N ASN A 474 -11.81 25.50 6.55
CA ASN A 474 -12.35 24.52 5.61
C ASN A 474 -12.84 25.18 4.31
N GLU A 475 -13.17 24.34 3.34
CA GLU A 475 -13.68 24.77 2.06
C GLU A 475 -14.81 23.84 1.62
N ASP A 476 -15.98 24.40 1.37
CA ASP A 476 -17.08 23.67 0.75
C ASP A 476 -16.81 23.57 -0.75
N ILE A 477 -16.91 22.36 -1.28
CA ILE A 477 -16.76 22.11 -2.71
C ILE A 477 -18.11 21.75 -3.30
N VAL A 478 -18.46 22.41 -4.39
CA VAL A 478 -19.59 22.04 -5.24
C VAL A 478 -19.09 21.69 -6.62
N LEU A 479 -19.40 20.48 -7.09
CA LEU A 479 -19.16 20.05 -8.46
C LEU A 479 -20.49 19.96 -9.18
N ARG A 480 -20.67 20.74 -10.24
CA ARG A 480 -21.81 20.61 -11.14
C ARG A 480 -21.47 19.69 -12.30
N ILE A 481 -22.24 18.63 -12.47
CA ILE A 481 -22.16 17.75 -13.61
C ILE A 481 -22.88 18.42 -14.78
N LEU A 482 -22.16 18.73 -15.86
CA LEU A 482 -22.77 19.27 -17.06
C LEU A 482 -23.28 18.13 -17.93
N ALA A 483 -24.55 18.24 -18.35
CA ALA A 483 -25.07 17.38 -19.39
C ALA A 483 -24.27 17.58 -20.69
N ASP A 484 -24.02 16.48 -21.41
CA ASP A 484 -23.40 16.52 -22.74
C ASP A 484 -24.14 17.57 -23.60
N SER A 485 -23.39 18.38 -24.34
CA SER A 485 -23.89 19.55 -25.07
C SER A 485 -24.81 19.21 -26.25
N LYS A 486 -25.22 17.94 -26.37
CA LYS A 486 -26.18 17.49 -27.37
C LYS A 486 -27.58 17.93 -26.95
N PRO A 487 -28.28 18.71 -27.77
CA PRO A 487 -29.67 19.08 -27.49
C PRO A 487 -30.47 17.81 -27.25
N LEU A 488 -31.16 17.74 -26.10
CA LEU A 488 -32.11 16.67 -25.86
C LEU A 488 -33.17 16.72 -26.98
N PRO A 489 -33.48 15.60 -27.65
CA PRO A 489 -34.48 15.61 -28.70
C PRO A 489 -35.84 15.99 -28.10
N LEU A 490 -36.62 16.78 -28.84
CA LEU A 490 -37.84 17.43 -28.35
C LEU A 490 -38.84 16.45 -27.69
N ASN A 491 -38.86 15.21 -28.19
CA ASN A 491 -39.67 14.09 -27.68
C ASN A 491 -39.28 13.59 -26.28
N LYS A 492 -38.08 13.93 -25.78
CA LYS A 492 -37.63 13.61 -24.41
C LYS A 492 -37.82 14.75 -23.42
N ILE A 493 -38.05 15.98 -23.90
CA ILE A 493 -38.24 17.17 -23.05
C ILE A 493 -39.74 17.50 -22.90
N THR A 494 -40.57 17.05 -23.84
CA THR A 494 -41.95 17.51 -23.96
C THR A 494 -42.91 16.32 -23.85
N PRO A 495 -43.91 16.35 -22.95
CA PRO A 495 -44.93 15.30 -22.87
C PRO A 495 -45.65 15.11 -24.21
N ASP A 496 -45.98 13.87 -24.57
CA ASP A 496 -46.57 13.51 -25.88
C ASP A 496 -47.78 14.37 -26.27
N ARG A 497 -48.60 14.78 -25.30
CA ARG A 497 -49.77 15.64 -25.51
C ARG A 497 -49.42 17.03 -26.07
N VAL A 498 -48.25 17.53 -25.72
CA VAL A 498 -47.72 18.84 -26.16
C VAL A 498 -46.92 18.64 -27.46
N LEU A 499 -46.19 17.53 -27.57
CA LEU A 499 -45.45 17.17 -28.79
C LEU A 499 -46.37 17.07 -30.01
N LYS A 500 -47.54 16.42 -29.86
CA LYS A 500 -48.59 16.28 -30.89
C LYS A 500 -49.24 17.61 -31.33
N ARG A 501 -49.02 18.71 -30.60
CA ARG A 501 -49.52 20.05 -30.94
C ARG A 501 -48.46 20.95 -31.59
N LEU A 502 -47.18 20.59 -31.44
CA LEU A 502 -46.04 21.37 -31.93
C LEU A 502 -45.49 20.84 -33.27
N ILE A 503 -45.79 19.58 -33.60
CA ILE A 503 -45.44 18.96 -34.89
C ILE A 503 -46.74 18.85 -35.69
N PRO A 504 -46.90 19.62 -36.80
CA PRO A 504 -48.12 19.61 -37.63
C PRO A 504 -48.37 18.27 -38.33
#